data_AF-A0A6M5YDF6-F1
#
_entry.id   AF-A0A6M5YDF6-F1
#
_cell.length_a   1.000
_cell.length_b   1.000
_cell.length_c   1.000
_cell.angle_alpha   90.00
_cell.angle_beta   90.00
_cell.angle_gamma   90.00
#
_symmetry.space_group_name_H-M   'P 1'
#
loop_
_entity.id
_entity.type
_entity.pdbx_description
1 polymer ?
#
loop_
_entity_poly.entity_id
_entity_poly.type
_entity_poly.pdbx_seq_one_letter_code
_entity_poly.pdbx_strand_id
1 'polypeptide(L)' 'MNKSVQGKWLEDAFKALGVTAYKVCKQLEQDRPDKYYQHFKGRSFLNSESLAELARLYPKLNIRYILTGEDSPLLP' A
#
# COMPACT_ATOMS: atom_id res chain seq x y z
N MET A 1 21.12 3.47 6.12
CA MET A 1 20.07 2.44 6.27
C MET A 1 19.03 2.69 5.19
N ASN A 2 18.98 1.84 4.17
CA ASN A 2 18.14 2.07 2.98
C ASN A 2 16.68 1.75 3.37
N LYS A 3 15.90 2.75 3.81
CA LYS A 3 14.49 2.57 4.20
C LYS A 3 13.61 2.55 2.94
N SER A 4 13.81 1.56 2.06
CA SER A 4 12.81 1.27 1.04
C SER A 4 11.54 0.81 1.76
N VAL A 5 10.39 1.46 1.47
CA VAL A 5 9.07 0.99 1.89
C VAL A 5 8.99 -0.51 1.62
N GLN A 6 8.86 -1.32 2.66
CA GLN A 6 8.82 -2.76 2.47
C GLN A 6 7.44 -3.15 1.96
N GLY A 7 7.41 -3.87 0.83
CA GLY A 7 6.16 -4.36 0.25
C GLY A 7 5.28 -5.12 1.24
N LYS A 8 5.88 -5.79 2.23
CA LYS A 8 5.16 -6.49 3.30
C LYS A 8 4.22 -5.57 4.09
N TRP A 9 4.62 -4.33 4.38
CA TRP A 9 3.82 -3.41 5.18
C TRP A 9 2.58 -2.95 4.40
N LEU A 10 2.73 -2.73 3.09
CA LEU A 10 1.58 -2.46 2.24
C LEU A 10 0.64 -3.67 2.15
N GLU A 11 1.21 -4.88 2.04
CA GLU A 11 0.44 -6.13 1.99
C GLU A 11 -0.36 -6.35 3.29
N ASP A 12 0.27 -6.14 4.45
CA ASP A 12 -0.38 -6.24 5.75
C ASP A 12 -1.51 -5.22 5.90
N ALA A 13 -1.31 -4.00 5.40
CA ALA A 13 -2.35 -2.98 5.41
C ALA A 13 -3.54 -3.33 4.50
N PHE A 14 -3.31 -3.94 3.33
CA PHE A 14 -4.38 -4.42 2.46
C PHE A 14 -5.17 -5.57 3.09
N LYS A 15 -4.47 -6.49 3.78
CA LYS A 15 -5.10 -7.57 4.54
C LYS A 15 -5.98 -7.00 5.66
N ALA A 16 -5.50 -6.02 6.42
CA ALA A 16 -6.26 -5.38 7.49
C ALA A 16 -7.51 -4.65 6.98
N LEU A 17 -7.44 -4.03 5.80
CA LEU A 17 -8.60 -3.43 5.11
C LEU A 17 -9.58 -4.47 4.52
N GLY A 18 -9.18 -5.73 4.40
CA GLY A 18 -9.95 -6.76 3.69
C GLY A 18 -10.05 -6.52 2.17
N VAL A 19 -9.00 -5.93 1.57
CA VAL A 19 -8.94 -5.66 0.12
C VAL A 19 -7.80 -6.42 -0.55
N THR A 20 -7.95 -6.69 -1.85
CA THR A 20 -6.89 -7.29 -2.67
C THR A 20 -6.23 -6.22 -3.52
N ALA A 21 -4.94 -6.40 -3.86
CA ALA A 21 -4.23 -5.52 -4.79
C ALA A 21 -4.98 -5.31 -6.11
N TYR A 22 -5.60 -6.38 -6.63
CA TYR A 22 -6.44 -6.30 -7.82
C TYR A 22 -7.64 -5.36 -7.65
N LYS A 23 -8.37 -5.48 -6.52
CA LYS A 23 -9.51 -4.61 -6.23
C LYS A 23 -9.08 -3.15 -6.11
N VAL A 24 -7.95 -2.89 -5.44
CA VAL A 24 -7.38 -1.55 -5.31
C VAL A 24 -7.02 -0.96 -6.68
N CYS A 25 -6.29 -1.69 -7.53
CA CYS A 25 -5.97 -1.25 -8.89
C CYS A 25 -7.22 -0.93 -9.71
N LYS A 26 -8.26 -1.77 -9.61
CA LYS A 26 -9.54 -1.53 -10.29
C LYS A 26 -10.25 -0.28 -9.79
N GLN A 27 -10.21 0.00 -8.48
CA GLN A 27 -10.83 1.20 -7.90
C GLN A 27 -10.09 2.49 -8.23
N LEU A 28 -8.79 2.41 -8.51
CA LEU A 28 -7.96 3.54 -8.93
C LEU A 28 -7.87 3.69 -10.45
N GLU A 29 -8.62 2.90 -11.22
CA GLU A 29 -8.59 2.90 -12.69
C GLU A 29 -7.16 2.76 -13.26
N GLN A 30 -6.30 1.98 -12.57
CA GLN A 30 -4.91 1.83 -12.98
C GLN A 30 -4.74 0.70 -14.01
N ASP A 31 -4.12 1.03 -15.14
CA ASP A 31 -3.81 0.09 -16.24
C ASP A 31 -2.80 -1.02 -15.87
N ARG A 32 -2.19 -0.94 -14.69
CA ARG A 32 -1.19 -1.90 -14.19
C ARG A 32 -1.72 -2.69 -13.00
N PRO A 33 -2.49 -3.78 -13.22
CA PRO A 33 -3.10 -4.56 -12.15
C PRO A 33 -2.09 -5.29 -11.25
N ASP A 34 -0.83 -5.40 -11.67
CA ASP A 34 0.23 -6.06 -10.92
C ASP A 34 1.12 -5.09 -10.12
N LYS A 35 0.93 -3.77 -10.24
CA LYS A 35 1.78 -2.74 -9.60
C LYS A 35 2.05 -3.01 -8.11
N TYR A 36 1.00 -3.28 -7.34
CA TYR A 36 1.13 -3.56 -5.90
C TYR A 36 1.73 -4.94 -5.63
N TYR A 37 1.45 -5.95 -6.46
CA TYR A 37 2.09 -7.27 -6.34
C TYR A 37 3.60 -7.21 -6.60
N GLN A 38 4.05 -6.40 -7.56
CA GLN A 38 5.49 -6.17 -7.79
C GLN A 38 6.11 -5.50 -6.56
N HIS A 39 5.39 -4.58 -5.91
CA HIS A 39 5.86 -3.93 -4.70
C HIS A 39 5.95 -4.92 -3.52
N PHE A 40 4.95 -5.78 -3.32
CA PHE A 40 4.96 -6.85 -2.31
C PHE A 40 6.20 -7.75 -2.44
N LYS A 41 6.58 -8.07 -3.68
CA LYS A 41 7.77 -8.88 -4.00
C LYS A 41 9.09 -8.10 -3.92
N GLY A 42 9.07 -6.82 -3.55
CA GLY A 42 10.26 -5.96 -3.51
C GLY A 42 10.84 -5.65 -4.89
N ARG A 43 10.06 -5.80 -5.96
CA ARG A 43 10.49 -5.62 -7.36
C ARG A 43 10.20 -4.22 -7.90
N SER A 44 9.46 -3.41 -7.15
CA SER A 44 9.15 -2.02 -7.50
C SER A 44 9.12 -1.13 -6.27
N PHE A 45 9.25 0.18 -6.50
CA PHE A 45 9.06 1.20 -5.48
C PHE A 45 7.64 1.73 -5.51
N LEU A 46 7.08 2.00 -4.34
CA LEU A 46 5.82 2.72 -4.20
C LEU A 46 6.11 4.22 -4.13
N ASN A 47 5.63 4.97 -5.12
CA ASN A 47 5.85 6.42 -5.16
C ASN A 47 4.85 7.18 -4.27
N SER A 48 5.17 8.44 -3.97
CA SER A 48 4.35 9.30 -3.10
C SER A 48 2.93 9.53 -3.65
N GLU A 49 2.77 9.57 -4.97
CA GLU A 49 1.47 9.72 -5.62
C GLU A 49 0.56 8.52 -5.35
N SER A 50 1.08 7.29 -5.48
CA SER A 50 0.34 6.07 -5.14
C SER A 50 -0.08 6.04 -3.68
N LEU A 51 0.80 6.51 -2.78
CA LEU A 51 0.47 6.63 -1.35
C LEU A 51 -0.65 7.65 -1.11
N ALA A 52 -0.63 8.79 -1.80
CA ALA A 52 -1.67 9.80 -1.70
C ALA A 52 -3.02 9.29 -2.24
N GLU A 53 -3.01 8.55 -3.37
CA GLU A 53 -4.19 7.88 -3.90
C GLU A 53 -4.79 6.88 -2.90
N LEU A 54 -3.94 6.03 -2.30
CA LEU A 54 -4.36 5.07 -1.27
C LEU A 54 -4.93 5.76 -0.04
N ALA A 55 -4.32 6.85 0.42
CA ALA A 55 -4.81 7.64 1.55
C ALA A 55 -6.20 8.26 1.28
N ARG A 56 -6.45 8.71 0.04
CA ARG A 56 -7.76 9.22 -0.37
C ARG A 56 -8.81 8.12 -0.48
N LEU A 57 -8.44 6.97 -1.06
CA LEU A 57 -9.37 5.85 -1.27
C LEU A 57 -9.70 5.13 0.03
N TYR A 58 -8.75 5.03 0.95
CA TYR A 58 -8.90 4.36 2.24
C TYR A 58 -8.45 5.29 3.39
N PRO A 59 -9.30 6.21 3.86
CA PRO A 59 -8.95 7.15 4.93
C PRO A 59 -8.57 6.50 6.27
N LYS A 60 -8.97 5.24 6.49
CA LYS A 60 -8.59 4.44 7.67
C LYS A 60 -7.18 3.85 7.57
N LEU A 61 -6.52 3.94 6.43
CA LEU A 61 -5.19 3.39 6.21
C LEU A 61 -4.13 4.23 6.95
N ASN A 62 -3.29 3.58 7.74
CA ASN A 62 -2.19 4.27 8.39
C ASN A 62 -0.98 4.37 7.45
N ILE A 63 -0.80 5.52 6.80
CA ILE A 63 0.34 5.75 5.90
C ILE A 63 1.68 5.69 6.64
N ARG A 64 1.73 6.08 7.92
CA ARG A 64 2.96 5.96 8.72
C ARG A 64 3.39 4.50 8.84
N TYR A 65 2.45 3.59 9.11
CA TYR A 65 2.73 2.16 9.15
C TYR A 65 3.30 1.67 7.82
N ILE A 66 2.72 2.07 6.69
CA ILE A 66 3.22 1.68 5.37
C ILE A 66 4.66 2.17 5.15
N LEU A 67 5.01 3.37 5.62
CA LEU A 67 6.34 3.94 5.43
C LEU A 67 7.41 3.39 6.39
N THR A 68 7.01 2.98 7.59
CA THR A 68 7.95 2.73 8.71
C THR A 68 7.84 1.34 9.32
N GLY A 69 6.70 0.67 9.15
CA GLY A 69 6.35 -0.57 9.85
C GLY A 69 5.97 -0.36 11.32
N GLU A 70 5.84 0.88 11.79
CA GLU A 70 5.50 1.22 13.17
C GLU A 70 3.98 1.35 13.36
N ASP A 71 3.50 1.08 14.58
CA ASP A 71 2.08 1.10 14.98
C ASP A 71 1.22 0.02 14.28
N SER A 72 -0.05 0.35 14.04
CA SER A 72 -1.05 -0.53 13.40
C SER A 72 -1.27 -0.16 11.93
N PRO A 73 -1.63 -1.12 11.05
CA PRO A 73 -1.89 -0.84 9.63
C PRO A 73 -3.10 0.07 9.38
N LEU A 74 -4.02 0.14 10.34
CA LEU A 74 -5.20 0.98 10.31
C LEU A 74 -5.13 2.01 11.44
N LEU A 75 -5.70 3.18 11.18
CA LEU A 75 -5.98 4.20 12.18
C LEU A 75 -7.11 3.71 13.11
N PRO A 76 -7.11 4.13 14.39
CA PRO A 76 -8.15 3.78 15.36
C PRO A 76 -9.54 4.30 14.99
#